data_AF-A0A2M7T6J2-F1
#
_entry.id   AF-A0A2M7T6J2-F1
#
_cell.length_a   1.000
_cell.length_b   1.000
_cell.length_c   1.000
_cell.angle_alpha   90.00
_cell.angle_beta   90.00
_cell.angle_gamma   90.00
#
_symmetry.space_group_name_H-M   'P 1'
#
loop_
_entity.id
_entity.type
_entity.pdbx_description
1 polymer ?
#
loop_
_entity_poly.entity_id
_entity_poly.type
_entity_poly.pdbx_seq_one_letter_code
_entity_poly.pdbx_strand_id
1 'polypeptide(L)'
;MGDGITDIIRRTLLVGIGAASITADRAQELVNELVERGEITRDQAKAMVRDLMTRGTEARNQLRDMVKAEVRKAIDEADIPTKTDIRRLEQKIDRLTLMEEQLPVDIEEEGEGPL
;
A
#
# COMPACT_ATOMS: atom_id res chain seq x y z
N MET A 1 9.53 35.05 -8.81
CA MET A 1 10.36 34.04 -8.12
C MET A 1 9.66 32.67 -7.95
N GLY A 2 8.55 32.37 -8.66
CA GLY A 2 7.82 31.09 -8.52
C GLY A 2 8.11 30.01 -9.58
N ASP A 3 8.69 30.38 -10.73
CA ASP A 3 8.82 29.47 -11.86
C ASP A 3 9.95 28.44 -11.70
N GLY A 4 11.02 28.80 -10.98
CA GLY A 4 12.18 27.91 -10.78
C GLY A 4 11.85 26.68 -9.93
N ILE A 5 11.04 26.82 -8.88
CA ILE A 5 10.65 25.70 -8.01
C ILE A 5 9.74 24.73 -8.76
N THR A 6 8.80 25.26 -9.55
CA THR A 6 7.87 24.45 -10.35
C THR A 6 8.62 23.67 -11.44
N ASP A 7 9.61 24.28 -12.09
CA ASP A 7 10.47 23.60 -13.07
C ASP A 7 11.30 22.47 -12.43
N ILE A 8 11.88 22.71 -11.24
CA ILE A 8 12.62 21.68 -10.50
C ILE A 8 11.73 20.49 -10.15
N ILE A 9 10.53 20.73 -9.62
CA ILE A 9 9.58 19.66 -9.28
C ILE A 9 9.21 18.85 -10.53
N ARG A 10 8.87 19.52 -11.63
CA ARG A 10 8.52 18.87 -12.89
C ARG A 10 9.67 18.00 -13.41
N ARG A 11 10.90 18.53 -13.40
CA ARG A 11 12.10 17.78 -13.85
C ARG A 11 12.39 16.58 -12.96
N THR A 12 12.34 16.74 -11.64
CA THR A 12 12.56 15.63 -10.70
C THR A 12 11.51 14.54 -10.88
N LEU A 13 10.25 14.91 -11.11
CA LEU A 13 9.18 13.96 -11.38
C LEU A 13 9.41 13.21 -12.71
N LEU A 14 9.75 13.93 -13.79
CA LEU A 14 10.04 13.36 -15.11
C LEU A 14 11.24 12.41 -15.07
N VAL A 15 12.31 12.79 -14.37
CA VAL A 15 13.49 11.94 -14.16
C VAL A 15 13.14 10.73 -13.30
N GLY A 16 12.35 10.91 -12.24
CA GLY A 16 11.89 9.80 -11.39
C GLY A 16 11.05 8.78 -12.17
N ILE A 17 10.14 9.25 -13.01
CA ILE A 17 9.33 8.40 -13.90
C ILE A 17 10.22 7.73 -14.95
N GLY A 18 11.14 8.47 -15.57
CA GLY A 18 12.09 7.96 -16.57
C GLY A 18 13.03 6.88 -16.01
N ALA A 19 13.56 7.08 -14.80
CA ALA A 19 14.40 6.12 -14.11
C ALA A 19 13.60 4.87 -13.68
N ALA A 20 12.36 5.05 -13.22
CA ALA A 20 11.48 3.94 -12.86
C ALA A 20 10.99 3.11 -14.06
N SER A 21 11.02 3.69 -15.27
CA SER A 21 10.62 3.06 -16.53
C SER A 21 11.79 2.41 -17.29
N ILE A 22 13.01 2.41 -16.75
CA ILE A 22 14.06 1.51 -17.24
C ILE A 22 13.58 0.06 -17.11
N THR A 23 13.51 -0.62 -18.25
CA THR A 23 13.12 -2.03 -18.36
C THR A 23 14.34 -2.93 -18.45
N ALA A 24 14.14 -4.23 -18.24
CA ALA A 24 15.17 -5.25 -18.41
C ALA A 24 15.80 -5.20 -19.82
N ASP A 25 14.97 -5.02 -20.86
CA ASP A 25 15.41 -4.97 -22.25
C ASP A 25 16.33 -3.75 -22.50
N ARG A 26 15.95 -2.58 -21.98
CA ARG A 26 16.74 -1.35 -22.12
C ARG A 26 18.07 -1.45 -21.37
N ALA A 27 18.06 -2.06 -20.18
CA ALA A 27 19.29 -2.35 -19.46
C ALA A 27 20.17 -3.31 -20.27
N GLN A 28 19.60 -4.40 -20.80
CA GLN A 28 20.33 -5.39 -21.59
C GLN A 28 20.97 -4.79 -22.85
N GLU A 29 20.28 -3.89 -23.56
CA GLU A 29 20.84 -3.13 -24.70
C GLU A 29 22.09 -2.35 -24.29
N LEU A 30 21.99 -1.54 -23.23
CA LEU A 30 23.11 -0.73 -22.75
C LEU A 30 24.32 -1.59 -22.38
N VAL A 31 24.09 -2.71 -21.69
CA VAL A 31 25.20 -3.57 -21.26
C VAL A 31 25.81 -4.33 -22.45
N ASN A 32 25.01 -4.66 -23.47
CA ASN A 32 25.50 -5.26 -24.71
C ASN A 32 26.39 -4.28 -25.50
N GLU A 33 26.05 -2.99 -25.56
CA GLU A 33 26.90 -1.99 -26.21
C GLU A 33 28.30 -1.91 -25.55
N LEU A 34 28.36 -2.00 -24.22
CA LEU A 34 29.63 -2.01 -23.49
C LEU A 34 30.46 -3.27 -23.79
N VAL A 35 29.81 -4.42 -24.03
CA VAL A 35 30.49 -5.65 -24.47
C VAL A 35 31.03 -5.49 -25.89
N GLU A 36 30.25 -4.91 -26.80
CA GLU A 36 30.66 -4.69 -28.20
C GLU A 36 31.86 -3.74 -28.30
N ARG A 37 31.92 -2.73 -27.43
CA ARG A 37 33.06 -1.83 -27.29
C ARG A 37 34.28 -2.47 -26.63
N GLY A 38 34.12 -3.69 -26.09
CA GLY A 38 35.18 -4.40 -25.36
C GLY A 38 35.46 -3.81 -23.98
N GLU A 39 34.60 -2.95 -23.46
CA GLU A 39 34.78 -2.32 -22.13
C GLU A 39 34.48 -3.30 -20.99
N ILE A 40 33.62 -4.28 -21.24
CA ILE A 40 33.27 -5.35 -20.29
C ILE A 40 33.13 -6.70 -21.00
N THR A 41 33.28 -7.77 -20.24
CA THR A 41 33.02 -9.14 -20.72
C THR A 41 31.52 -9.48 -20.73
N ARG A 42 31.14 -10.49 -21.52
CA ARG A 42 29.76 -11.02 -21.53
C ARG A 42 29.28 -11.51 -20.17
N ASP A 43 30.18 -12.05 -19.35
CA ASP A 43 29.83 -12.55 -18.02
C ASP A 43 29.61 -11.42 -17.02
N GLN A 44 30.42 -10.36 -17.09
CA GLN A 44 30.19 -9.13 -16.33
C GLN A 44 28.86 -8.48 -16.72
N ALA A 45 28.53 -8.47 -18.02
CA ALA A 45 27.27 -7.93 -18.50
C ALA A 45 26.05 -8.65 -17.89
N LYS A 46 26.06 -9.99 -17.92
CA LYS A 46 25.01 -10.82 -17.31
C LYS A 46 24.92 -10.65 -15.80
N ALA A 47 26.03 -10.40 -15.11
CA ALA A 47 26.05 -10.13 -13.69
C ALA A 47 25.41 -8.77 -13.37
N MET A 48 25.78 -7.73 -14.13
CA MET A 48 25.23 -6.38 -13.97
C MET A 48 23.72 -6.33 -14.19
N VAL A 49 23.21 -6.93 -15.26
CA VAL A 49 21.76 -6.96 -15.54
C VAL A 49 21.00 -7.65 -14.41
N ARG A 50 21.51 -8.78 -13.92
CA ARG A 50 20.89 -9.50 -12.78
C ARG A 50 20.88 -8.64 -11.51
N ASP A 51 22.00 -8.03 -11.16
CA ASP A 51 22.10 -7.17 -9.97
C ASP A 51 21.15 -5.97 -10.07
N LEU A 52 21.09 -5.32 -11.24
CA LEU A 52 20.14 -4.22 -11.52
C LEU A 52 18.68 -4.67 -11.32
N MET A 53 18.33 -5.87 -11.76
CA MET A 53 16.98 -6.40 -11.61
C MET A 53 16.63 -6.78 -10.18
N THR A 54 17.57 -7.37 -9.46
CA THR A 54 17.39 -7.66 -8.03
C THR A 54 17.21 -6.38 -7.23
N ARG A 55 18.11 -5.41 -7.38
CA ARG A 55 18.02 -4.12 -6.67
C ARG A 55 16.77 -3.34 -7.06
N GLY A 56 16.40 -3.35 -8.34
CA GLY A 56 15.17 -2.72 -8.81
C GLY A 56 13.92 -3.32 -8.17
N THR A 57 13.89 -4.64 -8.00
CA THR A 57 12.79 -5.33 -7.31
C THR A 57 12.74 -4.97 -5.83
N GLU A 58 13.89 -4.96 -5.16
CA GLU A 58 13.98 -4.63 -3.75
C GLU A 58 13.57 -3.18 -3.46
N ALA A 59 14.06 -2.23 -4.26
CA ALA A 59 13.69 -0.83 -4.15
C ALA A 59 12.18 -0.60 -4.37
N ARG A 60 11.57 -1.30 -5.34
CA ARG A 60 10.11 -1.24 -5.57
C ARG A 60 9.33 -1.77 -4.37
N ASN A 61 9.77 -2.87 -3.75
CA ASN A 61 9.12 -3.42 -2.56
C ASN A 61 9.22 -2.47 -1.37
N GLN A 62 10.41 -1.93 -1.10
CA GLN A 62 10.61 -0.94 -0.04
C GLN A 62 9.74 0.30 -0.24
N LEU A 63 9.66 0.82 -1.47
CA LEU A 63 8.80 1.94 -1.80
C LEU A 63 7.32 1.63 -1.58
N ARG A 64 6.87 0.43 -1.97
CA ARG A 64 5.50 -0.02 -1.73
C ARG A 64 5.19 -0.07 -0.23
N ASP A 65 6.11 -0.57 0.57
CA ASP A 65 5.92 -0.69 2.01
C ASP A 65 5.90 0.67 2.70
N MET A 66 6.77 1.60 2.29
CA MET A 66 6.74 3.01 2.75
C MET A 66 5.41 3.68 2.41
N VAL A 67 4.95 3.58 1.16
CA VAL A 67 3.65 4.15 0.74
C VAL A 67 2.51 3.56 1.55
N LYS A 68 2.51 2.24 1.75
CA LYS A 68 1.48 1.56 2.54
C LYS A 68 1.48 2.00 4.00
N ALA A 69 2.65 2.22 4.59
CA ALA A 69 2.77 2.72 5.95
C ALA A 69 2.23 4.15 6.06
N GLU A 70 2.60 5.02 5.13
CA GLU A 70 2.16 6.42 5.16
C GLU A 70 0.65 6.56 4.91
N VAL A 71 0.08 5.76 4.00
CA VAL A 71 -1.37 5.72 3.78
C VAL A 71 -2.11 5.23 5.02
N ARG A 72 -1.60 4.19 5.70
CA ARG A 72 -2.20 3.70 6.96
C ARG A 72 -2.19 4.79 8.02
N LYS A 73 -1.05 5.45 8.21
CA LYS A 73 -0.90 6.55 9.15
C LYS A 73 -1.88 7.70 8.84
N ALA A 74 -2.02 8.07 7.57
CA ALA A 74 -2.96 9.11 7.16
C ALA A 74 -4.43 8.73 7.43
N ILE A 75 -4.80 7.45 7.25
CA ILE A 75 -6.14 6.93 7.57
C ILE A 75 -6.38 7.00 9.08
N ASP A 76 -5.39 6.58 9.89
CA ASP A 76 -5.47 6.61 11.34
C ASP A 76 -5.58 8.06 11.87
N GLU A 77 -4.81 8.99 11.31
CA GLU A 77 -4.86 10.42 11.67
C GLU A 77 -6.17 11.11 11.23
N ALA A 78 -6.78 10.65 10.14
CA ALA A 78 -8.07 11.15 9.66
C ALA A 78 -9.28 10.58 10.42
N ASP A 79 -9.04 9.75 11.44
CA ASP A 79 -10.05 9.08 12.27
C ASP A 79 -11.08 8.28 11.43
N ILE A 80 -10.60 7.71 10.32
CA ILE A 80 -11.44 6.92 9.40
C ILE A 80 -11.52 5.48 9.93
N PRO A 81 -12.72 4.96 10.26
CA PRO A 81 -12.86 3.60 10.76
C PRO A 81 -12.40 2.56 9.74
N THR A 82 -11.62 1.57 10.19
CA THR A 82 -11.19 0.49 9.30
C THR A 82 -12.30 -0.54 9.11
N LYS A 83 -12.17 -1.39 8.07
CA LYS A 83 -13.07 -2.55 7.90
C LYS A 83 -13.08 -3.49 9.11
N THR A 84 -11.99 -3.54 9.88
CA THR A 84 -11.91 -4.36 11.08
C THR A 84 -12.73 -3.75 12.22
N ASP A 85 -12.72 -2.43 12.34
CA ASP A 85 -13.54 -1.72 13.33
C ASP A 85 -15.03 -1.91 13.07
N ILE A 86 -15.43 -1.83 11.79
CA ILE A 86 -16.81 -2.08 11.36
C ILE A 86 -17.23 -3.51 11.72
N ARG A 87 -16.44 -4.53 11.36
CA ARG A 87 -16.75 -5.93 11.71
C ARG A 87 -16.84 -6.16 13.21
N ARG A 88 -16.00 -5.50 14.01
CA ARG A 88 -16.06 -5.59 15.47
C ARG A 88 -17.36 -4.99 16.01
N LEU A 89 -17.84 -3.91 15.39
CA LEU A 89 -19.13 -3.31 15.74
C LEU A 89 -20.29 -4.21 15.33
N GLU A 90 -20.27 -4.78 14.12
CA GLU A 90 -21.27 -5.76 13.65
C GLU A 90 -21.40 -6.93 14.63
N GLN A 91 -20.28 -7.56 15.02
CA GLN A 91 -20.30 -8.67 16.00
C GLN A 91 -20.86 -8.27 17.36
N LYS A 92 -20.61 -7.02 17.81
CA LYS A 92 -21.18 -6.52 19.06
C LYS A 92 -22.68 -6.31 18.93
N ILE A 93 -23.13 -5.77 17.79
CA ILE A 93 -24.56 -5.59 17.49
C ILE A 93 -25.24 -6.96 17.47
N ASP A 94 -24.72 -7.93 16.71
CA ASP A 94 -25.26 -9.29 16.63
C ASP A 94 -25.38 -9.95 18.01
N ARG A 95 -24.36 -9.80 18.85
CA ARG A 95 -24.36 -10.32 20.22
C ARG A 95 -25.44 -9.67 21.08
N LEU A 96 -25.60 -8.35 20.98
CA LEU A 96 -26.61 -7.62 21.74
C LEU A 96 -28.02 -8.01 21.28
N THR A 97 -28.26 -8.10 19.97
CA THR A 97 -29.53 -8.57 19.41
C THR A 97 -29.86 -9.98 19.89
N LEU A 98 -28.88 -10.88 19.90
CA LEU A 98 -29.08 -12.24 20.41
C LEU A 98 -29.41 -12.26 21.92
N MET A 99 -28.89 -11.32 22.70
CA MET A 99 -29.20 -11.17 24.14
C MET A 99 -30.62 -10.60 24.36
N GLU A 100 -31.07 -9.66 23.52
CA GLU A 100 -32.44 -9.13 23.57
C GLU A 100 -33.48 -10.21 23.24
N GLU A 101 -33.23 -11.08 22.25
CA GLU A 101 -34.13 -12.19 21.90
C GLU A 101 -34.24 -13.26 23.00
N GLN A 102 -33.27 -13.33 23.91
CA GLN A 102 -33.25 -14.28 25.03
C GLN A 102 -33.78 -13.70 26.35
N LEU A 103 -34.20 -12.43 26.38
CA LEU A 103 -34.91 -11.90 27.54
C LEU A 103 -36.32 -12.53 27.58
N PRO A 104 -36.69 -13.31 28.62
CA PRO A 104 -38.09 -13.58 28.86
C PRO A 104 -38.75 -12.22 29.10
N VAL A 105 -39.72 -11.88 28.26
CA VAL A 105 -40.65 -10.81 28.59
C VAL A 105 -41.43 -11.33 29.79
N ASP A 106 -40.96 -11.01 30.99
CA ASP A 106 -41.81 -11.03 32.18
C ASP A 106 -42.87 -9.97 31.92
N ILE A 107 -43.96 -10.40 31.27
CA ILE A 107 -45.22 -9.71 31.35
C ILE A 107 -45.59 -9.89 32.82
N GLU A 108 -45.31 -8.87 33.63
CA GLU A 108 -46.08 -8.65 34.84
C GLU A 108 -47.54 -8.58 34.40
N GLU A 109 -48.20 -9.74 34.38
CA GLU A 109 -49.64 -9.78 34.55
C GLU A 109 -49.89 -9.16 35.92
N GLU A 110 -50.14 -7.85 35.94
CA GLU A 110 -50.95 -7.26 36.98
C GLU A 110 -52.34 -7.92 36.88
N GLY A 111 -52.40 -9.09 37.50
CA GLY A 111 -53.64 -9.75 37.86
C GLY A 111 -54.46 -8.79 38.72
N GLU A 112 -55.75 -8.84 38.44
CA GLU A 112 -56.86 -8.36 39.25
C GLU A 112 -56.52 -8.19 40.74
N GLY A 113 -56.75 -6.98 41.25
CA GLY A 113 -56.95 -6.70 42.67
C GLY A 113 -58.21 -5.84 42.84
N PRO A 114 -59.02 -6.04 43.89
CA PRO A 114 -60.47 -6.19 43.75
C PRO A 114 -61.31 -4.94 44.04
N LEU A 115 -62.52 -4.97 43.44
CA LEU A 115 -63.75 -4.19 43.67
C LEU A 115 -63.83 -2.77 43.07
#